data_AF-A0A7C3YZR1-F1
#
_entry.id   AF-A0A7C3YZR1-F1
#
_cell.length_a   1.000
_cell.length_b   1.000
_cell.length_c   1.000
_cell.angle_alpha   90.00
_cell.angle_beta   90.00
_cell.angle_gamma   90.00
#
_symmetry.space_group_name_H-M   'P 1'
#
loop_
_entity.id
_entity.type
_entity.pdbx_description
1 polymer ?
#
loop_
_entity_poly.entity_id
_entity_poly.type
_entity_poly.pdbx_seq_one_letter_code
_entity_poly.pdbx_strand_id
1 'polypeptide(L)'
;VADEVRKLAEKTSLATGQIGEMIGKIQGQTKMALSSMEEGVREVDRGVLEAKRSGEALRQILERTKEVTEEINRIAVASQEQTQATEEISCSIQEISVHMQNLSAKIDEVLQISRSLADFSSELSGSLSYFRKGLTDEVDVENREILLRKAKEMVDRGVEYILKNGREKAFREFSNPKGPFIDGDLYLFGNDLSGVMLFHGQDQTLVGKNHMDLRDVNGKYFVREFIEVAKTKGSGWVEYFWPHPTTKKVRRKIAYVRRVEDMLVGCGAFL
;
A
#
# COMPACT_ATOMS: atom_id res chain seq x y z
N VAL A 1 112.47 -25.33 105.27
CA VAL A 1 111.38 -26.31 105.04
C VAL A 1 110.01 -25.71 105.33
N ALA A 2 109.73 -25.19 106.54
CA ALA A 2 108.43 -24.59 106.87
C ALA A 2 108.05 -23.35 106.02
N ASP A 3 108.97 -22.41 105.79
CA ASP A 3 108.71 -21.24 104.94
C ASP A 3 108.52 -21.59 103.46
N GLU A 4 109.23 -22.60 102.94
CA GLU A 4 109.01 -23.14 101.59
C GLU A 4 107.61 -23.74 101.42
N VAL A 5 107.13 -24.49 102.43
CA VAL A 5 105.77 -25.06 102.45
C VAL A 5 104.73 -23.94 102.53
N ARG A 6 104.96 -22.89 103.34
CA ARG A 6 104.07 -21.72 103.43
C ARG A 6 103.97 -20.96 102.11
N LYS A 7 105.11 -20.67 101.46
CA LYS A 7 105.14 -20.03 100.13
C LYS A 7 104.47 -20.90 99.06
N LEU A 8 104.65 -22.21 99.13
CA LEU A 8 104.00 -23.15 98.20
C LEU A 8 102.49 -23.17 98.43
N ALA A 9 102.04 -23.23 99.69
CA ALA A 9 100.63 -23.16 100.05
C ALA A 9 99.98 -21.82 99.66
N GLU A 10 100.67 -20.69 99.85
CA GLU A 10 100.23 -19.36 99.36
C GLU A 10 100.11 -19.35 97.84
N LYS A 11 101.12 -19.85 97.10
CA LYS A 11 101.06 -19.95 95.63
C LYS A 11 99.94 -20.88 95.15
N THR A 12 99.76 -22.03 95.79
CA THR A 12 98.70 -22.98 95.48
C THR A 12 97.33 -22.37 95.79
N SER A 13 97.17 -21.67 96.91
CA SER A 13 95.92 -20.97 97.25
C SER A 13 95.59 -19.86 96.25
N LEU A 14 96.57 -19.04 95.88
CA LEU A 14 96.40 -17.98 94.88
C LEU A 14 96.05 -18.55 93.51
N ALA A 15 96.74 -19.61 93.07
CA ALA A 15 96.46 -20.31 91.82
C ALA A 15 95.06 -20.97 91.84
N THR A 16 94.65 -21.54 92.97
CA THR A 16 93.31 -22.14 93.13
C THR A 16 92.22 -21.06 93.08
N GLY A 17 92.47 -19.87 93.64
CA GLY A 17 91.59 -18.70 93.51
C GLY A 17 91.46 -18.22 92.06
N GLN A 18 92.58 -18.14 91.34
CA GLN A 18 92.59 -17.79 89.90
C GLN A 18 91.85 -18.83 89.05
N ILE A 19 92.00 -20.13 89.35
CA ILE A 19 91.22 -21.20 88.70
C ILE A 19 89.73 -21.03 89.00
N GLY A 20 89.36 -20.71 90.25
CA GLY A 20 87.97 -20.45 90.64
C GLY A 20 87.34 -19.29 89.85
N GLU A 21 88.07 -18.17 89.69
CA GLU A 21 87.62 -17.03 88.87
C GLU A 21 87.48 -17.41 87.39
N MET A 22 88.42 -18.21 86.86
CA MET A 22 88.40 -18.69 85.48
C MET A 22 87.21 -19.65 85.23
N ILE A 23 86.94 -20.56 86.16
CA ILE A 23 85.76 -21.43 86.12
C ILE A 23 84.47 -20.60 86.17
N GLY A 24 84.41 -19.59 87.04
CA GLY A 24 83.25 -18.68 87.11
C GLY A 24 83.00 -17.96 85.78
N LYS A 25 84.06 -17.48 85.11
CA LYS A 25 83.96 -16.88 83.77
C LYS A 25 83.47 -17.88 82.72
N ILE A 26 84.03 -19.10 82.69
CA ILE A 26 83.59 -20.16 81.78
C ILE A 26 82.12 -20.53 82.03
N GLN A 27 81.70 -20.69 83.27
CA GLN A 27 80.31 -20.99 83.63
C GLN A 27 79.36 -19.86 83.19
N GLY A 28 79.76 -18.61 83.37
CA GLY A 28 79.00 -17.43 82.89
C GLY A 28 78.87 -17.42 81.36
N GLN A 29 79.97 -17.63 80.64
CA GLN A 29 79.97 -17.70 79.18
C GLN A 29 79.12 -18.88 78.67
N THR A 30 79.20 -20.05 79.30
CA THR A 30 78.38 -21.21 78.95
C THR A 30 76.89 -20.92 79.17
N LYS A 31 76.52 -20.24 80.25
CA LYS A 31 75.12 -19.86 80.51
C LYS A 31 74.60 -18.88 79.47
N MET A 32 75.42 -17.91 79.07
CA MET A 32 75.08 -17.00 77.96
C MET A 32 74.92 -17.75 76.64
N ALA A 33 75.84 -18.66 76.32
CA ALA A 33 75.75 -19.49 75.11
C ALA A 33 74.47 -20.34 75.10
N LEU A 34 74.07 -20.89 76.26
CA LEU A 34 72.82 -21.63 76.42
C LEU A 34 71.60 -20.75 76.11
N SER A 35 71.55 -19.52 76.64
CA SER A 35 70.46 -18.58 76.39
C SER A 35 70.36 -18.18 74.91
N SER A 36 71.49 -17.95 74.24
CA SER A 36 71.50 -17.66 72.80
C SER A 36 71.08 -18.88 71.97
N MET A 37 71.42 -20.09 72.42
CA MET A 37 70.97 -21.32 71.77
C MET A 37 69.46 -21.53 71.92
N GLU A 38 68.89 -21.26 73.11
CA GLU A 38 67.43 -21.31 73.35
C GLU A 38 66.66 -20.28 72.51
N GLU A 39 67.23 -19.10 72.29
CA GLU A 39 66.66 -18.09 71.40
C GLU A 39 66.78 -18.52 69.93
N GLY A 40 67.92 -19.09 69.52
CA GLY A 40 68.10 -19.66 68.19
C GLY A 40 67.11 -20.78 67.87
N VAL A 41 66.83 -21.67 68.84
CA VAL A 41 65.79 -22.71 68.68
C VAL A 41 64.41 -22.10 68.45
N ARG A 42 64.04 -21.06 69.21
CA ARG A 42 62.75 -20.38 69.04
C ARG A 42 62.61 -19.71 67.67
N GLU A 43 63.66 -19.07 67.18
CA GLU A 43 63.66 -18.48 65.84
C GLU A 43 63.58 -19.54 64.73
N VAL A 44 64.26 -20.68 64.91
CA VAL A 44 64.13 -21.82 63.98
C VAL A 44 62.70 -22.37 63.98
N ASP A 45 62.07 -22.55 65.14
CA ASP A 45 60.68 -23.00 65.24
C ASP A 45 59.72 -22.05 64.52
N ARG A 46 59.94 -20.74 64.66
CA ARG A 46 59.18 -19.71 63.94
C ARG A 46 59.40 -19.79 62.43
N GLY A 47 60.64 -19.98 62.00
CA GLY A 47 61.00 -20.18 60.59
C GLY A 47 60.32 -21.40 59.99
N VAL A 48 60.26 -22.52 60.73
CA VAL A 48 59.55 -23.74 60.31
C VAL A 48 58.06 -23.47 60.13
N LEU A 49 57.43 -22.70 61.03
CA LEU A 49 56.01 -22.34 60.93
C LEU A 49 55.72 -21.48 59.68
N GLU A 50 56.54 -20.46 59.41
CA GLU A 50 56.39 -19.61 58.22
C GLU A 50 56.64 -20.37 56.91
N ALA A 51 57.62 -21.28 56.91
CA ALA A 51 57.86 -22.17 55.78
C ALA A 51 56.65 -23.08 55.51
N LYS A 52 56.00 -23.59 56.57
CA LYS A 52 54.77 -24.39 56.46
C LYS A 52 53.62 -23.58 55.86
N ARG A 53 53.39 -22.35 56.33
CA ARG A 53 52.39 -21.42 55.76
C ARG A 53 52.67 -21.11 54.29
N SER A 54 53.92 -20.87 53.93
CA SER A 54 54.33 -20.64 52.54
C SER A 54 54.05 -21.86 51.67
N GLY A 55 54.30 -23.07 52.18
CA GLY A 55 53.97 -24.32 51.51
C GLY A 55 52.46 -24.54 51.31
N GLU A 56 51.62 -24.09 52.24
CA GLU A 56 50.16 -24.10 52.10
C GLU A 56 49.68 -23.12 51.03
N ALA A 57 50.23 -21.90 51.01
CA ALA A 57 49.92 -20.90 49.98
C ALA A 57 50.32 -21.38 48.57
N LEU A 58 51.49 -22.00 48.42
CA LEU A 58 51.93 -22.58 47.14
C LEU A 58 51.02 -23.73 46.69
N ARG A 59 50.53 -24.57 47.62
CA ARG A 59 49.54 -25.60 47.30
C ARG A 59 48.22 -25.02 46.80
N GLN A 60 47.75 -23.92 47.39
CA GLN A 60 46.55 -23.22 46.90
C GLN A 60 46.77 -22.62 45.51
N ILE A 61 47.95 -22.06 45.24
CA ILE A 61 48.29 -21.54 43.90
C ILE A 61 48.28 -22.67 42.87
N LEU A 62 48.85 -23.83 43.21
CA LEU A 62 48.85 -25.01 42.33
C LEU A 62 47.43 -25.49 42.01
N GLU A 63 46.54 -25.53 43.01
CA GLU A 63 45.15 -25.91 42.77
C GLU A 63 44.45 -24.90 41.85
N ARG A 64 44.62 -23.60 42.10
CA ARG A 64 44.03 -22.56 41.22
C ARG A 64 44.60 -22.55 39.80
N THR A 65 45.87 -22.88 39.62
CA THR A 65 46.45 -23.01 38.27
C THR A 65 45.89 -24.21 37.53
N LYS A 66 45.54 -25.29 38.24
CA LYS A 66 44.84 -26.43 37.66
C LYS A 66 43.43 -26.06 37.23
N GLU A 67 42.67 -25.36 38.07
CA GLU A 67 41.33 -24.84 37.73
C GLU A 67 41.36 -23.95 36.47
N VAL A 68 42.31 -23.02 36.39
CA VAL A 68 42.51 -22.15 35.21
C VAL A 68 42.82 -22.98 33.96
N THR A 69 43.60 -24.05 34.09
CA THR A 69 43.91 -24.94 32.95
C THR A 69 42.64 -25.66 32.45
N GLU A 70 41.77 -26.10 33.36
CA GLU A 70 40.47 -26.69 33.00
C GLU A 70 39.54 -25.68 32.31
N GLU A 71 39.55 -24.41 32.72
CA GLU A 71 38.83 -23.34 32.03
C GLU A 71 39.37 -23.06 30.64
N ILE A 72 40.69 -23.01 30.46
CA ILE A 72 41.33 -22.85 29.14
C ILE A 72 40.90 -23.98 28.19
N ASN A 73 40.84 -25.22 28.68
CA ASN A 73 40.35 -26.34 27.89
C ASN A 73 38.87 -26.18 27.49
N ARG A 74 38.02 -25.69 28.40
CA ARG A 74 36.61 -25.39 28.08
C ARG A 74 36.48 -24.28 27.05
N ILE A 75 37.30 -23.24 27.13
CA ILE A 75 37.35 -22.16 26.13
C ILE A 75 37.78 -22.73 24.77
N ALA A 76 38.77 -23.62 24.74
CA ALA A 76 39.21 -24.26 23.49
C ALA A 76 38.09 -25.07 22.83
N VAL A 77 37.32 -25.85 23.60
CA VAL A 77 36.15 -26.58 23.09
C VAL A 77 35.08 -25.61 22.57
N ALA A 78 34.73 -24.58 23.34
CA ALA A 78 33.75 -23.58 22.92
C ALA A 78 34.20 -22.82 21.66
N SER A 79 35.49 -22.54 21.52
CA SER A 79 36.07 -21.92 20.33
C SER A 79 36.01 -22.83 19.10
N GLN A 80 36.13 -24.14 19.29
CA GLN A 80 35.97 -25.12 18.21
C GLN A 80 34.50 -25.19 17.75
N GLU A 81 33.55 -25.22 18.70
CA GLU A 81 32.11 -25.16 18.39
C GLU A 81 31.73 -23.86 17.69
N GLN A 82 32.30 -22.72 18.10
CA GLN A 82 32.11 -21.44 17.42
C GLN A 82 32.64 -21.46 15.98
N THR A 83 33.79 -22.09 15.74
CA THR A 83 34.34 -22.23 14.38
C THR A 83 33.36 -23.01 13.50
N GLN A 84 32.84 -24.13 14.00
CA GLN A 84 31.86 -24.94 13.28
C GLN A 84 30.58 -24.15 12.98
N ALA A 85 30.03 -23.43 13.96
CA ALA A 85 28.86 -22.58 13.75
C ALA A 85 29.11 -21.46 12.72
N THR A 86 30.33 -20.92 12.69
CA THR A 86 30.72 -19.88 11.72
C THR A 86 30.84 -20.42 10.30
N GLU A 87 31.31 -21.67 10.15
CA GLU A 87 31.33 -22.37 8.86
C GLU A 87 29.91 -22.61 8.34
N GLU A 88 28.99 -23.04 9.20
CA GLU A 88 27.58 -23.21 8.85
C GLU A 88 26.94 -21.88 8.42
N ILE A 89 27.16 -20.80 9.17
CA ILE A 89 26.68 -19.45 8.81
C ILE A 89 27.22 -19.03 7.45
N SER A 90 28.50 -19.26 7.19
CA SER A 90 29.13 -18.92 5.90
C SER A 90 28.49 -19.69 4.74
N CYS A 91 28.17 -20.96 4.95
CA CYS A 91 27.44 -21.77 3.97
C CYS A 91 26.03 -21.20 3.71
N SER A 92 25.27 -20.89 4.77
CA SER A 92 23.94 -20.30 4.63
C SER A 92 23.96 -18.94 3.91
N ILE A 93 24.98 -18.11 4.15
CA ILE A 93 25.15 -16.84 3.42
C ILE A 93 25.37 -17.10 1.92
N GLN A 94 26.13 -18.12 1.57
CA GLN A 94 26.35 -18.50 0.18
C GLN A 94 25.07 -19.00 -0.48
N GLU A 95 24.26 -19.80 0.22
CA GLU A 95 22.94 -20.26 -0.27
C GLU A 95 21.98 -19.08 -0.49
N ILE A 96 21.92 -18.14 0.45
CA ILE A 96 21.14 -16.90 0.30
C ILE A 96 21.59 -16.13 -0.94
N SER A 97 22.90 -16.02 -1.18
CA SER A 97 23.45 -15.34 -2.36
C SER A 97 22.97 -15.98 -3.66
N VAL A 98 22.99 -17.32 -3.73
CA VAL A 98 22.48 -18.08 -4.89
C VAL A 98 20.97 -17.87 -5.05
N HIS A 99 20.19 -17.89 -3.96
CA HIS A 99 18.76 -17.59 -4.01
C HIS A 99 18.45 -16.17 -4.50
N MET A 100 19.26 -15.18 -4.09
CA MET A 100 19.12 -13.80 -4.57
C MET A 100 19.37 -13.67 -6.07
N GLN A 101 20.36 -14.39 -6.61
CA GLN A 101 20.61 -14.43 -8.06
C GLN A 101 19.43 -15.05 -8.81
N ASN A 102 18.89 -16.18 -8.31
CA ASN A 102 17.72 -16.82 -8.89
C ASN A 102 16.47 -15.93 -8.81
N LEU A 103 16.29 -15.23 -7.68
CA LEU A 103 15.18 -14.29 -7.50
C LEU A 103 15.26 -13.13 -8.49
N SER A 104 16.47 -12.57 -8.71
CA SER A 104 16.67 -11.53 -9.72
C SER A 104 16.26 -12.02 -11.11
N ALA A 105 16.70 -13.22 -11.51
CA ALA A 105 16.31 -13.80 -12.80
C ALA A 105 14.78 -14.02 -12.91
N LYS A 106 14.12 -14.40 -11.82
CA LYS A 106 12.66 -14.56 -11.79
C LYS A 106 11.92 -13.23 -11.86
N ILE A 107 12.45 -12.16 -11.27
CA ILE A 107 11.88 -10.81 -11.40
C ILE A 107 11.92 -10.36 -12.86
N ASP A 108 13.02 -10.62 -13.57
CA ASP A 108 13.12 -10.30 -15.00
C ASP A 108 12.06 -11.06 -15.84
N GLU A 109 11.83 -12.34 -15.53
CA GLU A 109 10.80 -13.14 -16.18
C GLU A 109 9.38 -12.60 -15.90
N VAL A 110 9.10 -12.19 -14.66
CA VAL A 110 7.82 -11.56 -14.29
C VAL A 110 7.61 -10.22 -15.00
N LEU A 111 8.66 -9.41 -15.15
CA LEU A 111 8.61 -8.16 -15.89
C LEU A 111 8.29 -8.42 -17.37
N GLN A 112 8.87 -9.46 -17.96
CA GLN A 112 8.58 -9.86 -19.34
C GLN A 112 7.12 -10.29 -19.49
N ILE A 113 6.61 -11.14 -18.60
CA ILE A 113 5.20 -11.59 -18.61
C ILE A 113 4.25 -10.40 -18.47
N SER A 114 4.57 -9.46 -17.59
CA SER A 114 3.74 -8.27 -17.36
C SER A 114 3.66 -7.38 -18.60
N ARG A 115 4.76 -7.24 -19.35
CA ARG A 115 4.78 -6.54 -20.64
C ARG A 115 3.92 -7.25 -21.67
N SER A 116 4.08 -8.57 -21.82
CA SER A 116 3.25 -9.35 -22.76
C SER A 116 1.76 -9.27 -22.42
N LEU A 117 1.41 -9.25 -21.12
CA LEU A 117 0.02 -9.07 -20.69
C LEU A 117 -0.52 -7.67 -21.05
N ALA A 118 0.30 -6.63 -20.89
CA ALA A 118 -0.06 -5.27 -21.29
C ALA A 118 -0.28 -5.17 -22.81
N ASP A 119 0.58 -5.81 -23.59
CA ASP A 119 0.48 -5.86 -25.05
C ASP A 119 -0.82 -6.57 -25.48
N PHE A 120 -1.12 -7.74 -24.89
CA PHE A 120 -2.36 -8.47 -25.16
C PHE A 120 -3.61 -7.66 -24.79
N SER A 121 -3.58 -6.94 -23.66
CA SER A 121 -4.67 -6.06 -23.27
C SER A 121 -4.88 -4.90 -24.26
N SER A 122 -3.78 -4.35 -24.78
CA SER A 122 -3.82 -3.29 -25.80
C SER A 122 -4.45 -3.80 -27.10
N GLU A 123 -4.03 -4.99 -27.55
CA GLU A 123 -4.55 -5.63 -28.76
C GLU A 123 -6.05 -5.98 -28.64
N LEU A 124 -6.48 -6.52 -27.50
CA LEU A 124 -7.87 -6.81 -27.22
C LEU A 124 -8.72 -5.54 -27.22
N SER A 125 -8.24 -4.47 -26.58
CA SER A 125 -8.92 -3.17 -26.58
C SER A 125 -9.03 -2.59 -28.00
N GLY A 126 -7.99 -2.74 -28.82
CA GLY A 126 -8.01 -2.36 -30.23
C GLY A 126 -9.07 -3.13 -31.02
N SER A 127 -9.12 -4.44 -30.86
CA SER A 127 -10.10 -5.32 -31.52
C SER A 127 -11.54 -4.99 -31.11
N LEU A 128 -11.78 -4.75 -29.82
CA LEU A 128 -13.09 -4.32 -29.32
C LEU A 128 -13.51 -2.96 -29.88
N SER A 129 -12.57 -2.01 -30.01
CA SER A 129 -12.85 -0.71 -30.60
C SER A 129 -13.23 -0.83 -32.08
N TYR A 130 -12.55 -1.72 -32.82
CA TYR A 130 -12.88 -2.01 -34.22
C TYR A 130 -14.28 -2.61 -34.36
N PHE A 131 -14.60 -3.65 -33.57
CA PHE A 131 -15.91 -4.30 -33.59
C PHE A 131 -17.04 -3.33 -33.22
N ARG A 132 -16.82 -2.49 -32.20
CA ARG A 132 -17.79 -1.46 -31.78
C ARG A 132 -18.10 -0.48 -32.91
N LYS A 133 -17.11 -0.07 -33.70
CA LYS A 133 -17.30 0.87 -34.81
C LYS A 133 -18.14 0.27 -35.94
N GLY A 134 -17.92 -1.01 -36.26
CA GLY A 134 -18.73 -1.72 -37.26
C GLY A 134 -20.21 -1.81 -36.89
N LEU A 135 -20.51 -2.03 -35.61
CA LEU A 135 -21.90 -2.09 -35.12
C LEU A 135 -22.63 -0.74 -35.14
N THR A 136 -21.93 0.38 -34.99
CA THR A 136 -22.58 1.70 -34.99
C THR A 136 -22.95 2.19 -36.39
N ASP A 137 -22.20 1.83 -37.42
CA ASP A 137 -22.41 2.36 -38.77
C ASP A 137 -23.61 1.71 -39.50
N GLU A 138 -23.91 0.41 -39.25
CA GLU A 138 -25.06 -0.29 -39.85
C GLU A 138 -26.38 -0.04 -39.11
N VAL A 139 -26.34 0.11 -37.78
CA VAL A 139 -27.53 0.27 -36.93
C VAL A 139 -28.17 1.66 -37.04
N ASP A 140 -27.41 2.71 -37.40
CA ASP A 140 -27.92 4.09 -37.48
C ASP A 140 -28.77 4.38 -38.74
N VAL A 141 -28.58 3.63 -39.83
CA VAL A 141 -29.33 3.85 -41.08
C VAL A 141 -30.72 3.22 -41.03
N GLU A 142 -30.82 1.96 -40.58
CA GLU A 142 -32.09 1.23 -40.51
C GLU A 142 -33.01 1.84 -39.43
N ASN A 143 -32.45 2.29 -38.31
CA ASN A 143 -33.21 2.96 -37.25
C ASN A 143 -33.80 4.31 -37.69
N ARG A 144 -33.11 5.04 -38.59
CA ARG A 144 -33.60 6.32 -39.11
C ARG A 144 -34.89 6.16 -39.91
N GLU A 145 -34.93 5.20 -40.84
CA GLU A 145 -36.12 4.98 -41.68
C GLU A 145 -37.33 4.54 -40.85
N ILE A 146 -37.11 3.66 -39.87
CA ILE A 146 -38.16 3.19 -38.95
C ILE A 146 -38.73 4.36 -38.13
N LEU A 147 -37.88 5.23 -37.59
CA LEU A 147 -38.31 6.39 -36.79
C LEU A 147 -39.11 7.40 -37.61
N LEU A 148 -38.68 7.69 -38.84
CA LEU A 148 -39.42 8.57 -39.73
C LEU A 148 -40.78 7.96 -40.12
N ARG A 149 -40.83 6.67 -40.42
CA ARG A 149 -42.10 5.98 -40.69
C ARG A 149 -43.06 6.08 -39.49
N LYS A 150 -42.59 5.77 -38.28
CA LYS A 150 -43.38 5.88 -37.05
C LYS A 150 -43.86 7.31 -36.77
N ALA A 151 -43.02 8.32 -37.00
CA ALA A 151 -43.41 9.72 -36.81
C ALA A 151 -44.56 10.12 -37.74
N LYS A 152 -44.51 9.71 -39.01
CA LYS A 152 -45.61 9.92 -39.95
C LYS A 152 -46.89 9.18 -39.53
N GLU A 153 -46.78 7.91 -39.16
CA GLU A 153 -47.92 7.11 -38.67
C GLU A 153 -48.57 7.73 -37.42
N MET A 154 -47.77 8.30 -36.52
CA MET A 154 -48.29 9.00 -35.33
C MET A 154 -49.09 10.25 -35.70
N VAL A 155 -48.62 11.03 -36.68
CA VAL A 155 -49.37 12.18 -37.22
C VAL A 155 -50.68 11.72 -37.84
N ASP A 156 -50.64 10.69 -38.68
CA ASP A 156 -51.84 10.17 -39.36
C ASP A 156 -52.89 9.69 -38.33
N ARG A 157 -52.48 8.95 -37.29
CA ARG A 157 -53.34 8.58 -36.15
C ARG A 157 -53.87 9.79 -35.38
N GLY A 158 -53.05 10.83 -35.21
CA GLY A 158 -53.44 12.06 -34.53
C GLY A 158 -54.52 12.82 -35.31
N VAL A 159 -54.35 12.94 -36.62
CA VAL A 159 -55.35 13.56 -37.51
C VAL A 159 -56.67 12.78 -37.46
N GLU A 160 -56.63 11.45 -37.57
CA GLU A 160 -57.84 10.62 -37.44
C GLU A 160 -58.52 10.80 -36.08
N TYR A 161 -57.74 10.89 -35.00
CA TYR A 161 -58.29 11.11 -33.65
C TYR A 161 -58.99 12.46 -33.52
N ILE A 162 -58.42 13.54 -34.10
CA ILE A 162 -59.06 14.87 -34.16
C ILE A 162 -60.39 14.77 -34.90
N LEU A 163 -60.40 14.17 -36.10
CA LEU A 163 -61.60 14.06 -36.93
C LEU A 163 -62.72 13.26 -36.26
N LYS A 164 -62.36 12.21 -35.51
CA LYS A 164 -63.33 11.33 -34.83
C LYS A 164 -63.84 11.88 -33.50
N ASN A 165 -63.00 12.57 -32.73
CA ASN A 165 -63.31 12.93 -31.33
C ASN A 165 -63.46 14.43 -31.09
N GLY A 166 -63.18 15.27 -32.08
CA GLY A 166 -63.15 16.72 -31.95
C GLY A 166 -61.85 17.22 -31.31
N ARG A 167 -61.55 18.50 -31.54
CA ARG A 167 -60.29 19.16 -31.16
C ARG A 167 -60.05 19.20 -29.66
N GLU A 168 -61.06 19.55 -28.86
CA GLU A 168 -60.89 19.69 -27.41
C GLU A 168 -60.44 18.39 -26.75
N LYS A 169 -61.07 17.27 -27.13
CA LYS A 169 -60.71 15.95 -26.61
C LYS A 169 -59.34 15.51 -27.14
N ALA A 170 -59.07 15.75 -28.43
CA ALA A 170 -57.78 15.44 -29.03
C ALA A 170 -56.61 16.19 -28.38
N PHE A 171 -56.73 17.50 -28.16
CA PHE A 171 -55.65 18.30 -27.60
C PHE A 171 -55.31 17.91 -26.16
N ARG A 172 -56.33 17.57 -25.36
CA ARG A 172 -56.11 16.99 -24.02
C ARG A 172 -55.36 15.67 -24.08
N GLU A 173 -55.75 14.78 -25.00
CA GLU A 173 -55.11 13.47 -25.14
C GLU A 173 -53.66 13.58 -25.65
N PHE A 174 -53.41 14.48 -26.60
CA PHE A 174 -52.05 14.71 -27.13
C PHE A 174 -51.13 15.37 -26.12
N SER A 175 -51.69 16.10 -25.16
CA SER A 175 -50.94 16.75 -24.08
C SER A 175 -50.73 15.84 -22.87
N ASN A 176 -51.27 14.62 -22.88
CA ASN A 176 -51.07 13.63 -21.81
C ASN A 176 -49.72 12.90 -22.01
N PRO A 177 -48.72 13.09 -21.14
CA PRO A 177 -47.41 12.45 -21.27
C PRO A 177 -47.44 10.92 -21.14
N LYS A 178 -48.55 10.37 -20.60
CA LYS A 178 -48.80 8.93 -20.49
C LYS A 178 -49.84 8.44 -21.50
N GLY A 179 -50.22 9.30 -22.45
CA GLY A 179 -51.23 9.03 -23.46
C GLY A 179 -50.70 8.20 -24.64
N PRO A 180 -51.59 7.73 -25.53
CA PRO A 180 -51.26 6.84 -26.64
C PRO A 180 -50.52 7.52 -27.81
N PHE A 181 -50.19 8.81 -27.66
CA PHE A 181 -49.49 9.65 -28.65
C PHE A 181 -48.08 10.06 -28.19
N ILE A 182 -47.52 9.28 -27.25
CA ILE A 182 -46.12 9.35 -26.82
C ILE A 182 -45.51 7.96 -27.05
N ASP A 183 -44.49 7.86 -27.91
CA ASP A 183 -43.70 6.63 -28.15
C ASP A 183 -42.21 6.98 -28.13
N GLY A 184 -41.54 6.74 -27.00
CA GLY A 184 -40.17 7.19 -26.77
C GLY A 184 -40.04 8.70 -26.93
N ASP A 185 -39.24 9.13 -27.90
CA ASP A 185 -39.04 10.56 -28.22
C ASP A 185 -40.06 11.13 -29.22
N LEU A 186 -40.97 10.30 -29.74
CA LEU A 186 -42.02 10.72 -30.66
C LEU A 186 -43.22 11.26 -29.87
N TYR A 187 -43.64 12.46 -30.24
CA TYR A 187 -44.80 13.13 -29.66
C TYR A 187 -45.43 14.08 -30.66
N LEU A 188 -46.73 14.29 -30.52
CA LEU A 188 -47.46 15.24 -31.35
C LEU A 188 -47.29 16.69 -30.85
N PHE A 189 -47.23 17.62 -31.78
CA PHE A 189 -47.39 19.05 -31.56
C PHE A 189 -48.34 19.61 -32.62
N GLY A 190 -48.97 20.74 -32.34
CA GLY A 190 -49.85 21.38 -33.31
C GLY A 190 -49.91 22.89 -33.14
N ASN A 191 -49.96 23.58 -34.27
CA ASN A 191 -50.09 25.04 -34.32
C ASN A 191 -51.29 25.40 -35.19
N ASP A 192 -51.90 26.54 -34.92
CA ASP A 192 -52.76 27.18 -35.91
C ASP A 192 -51.92 27.71 -37.09
N LEU A 193 -52.58 28.18 -38.15
CA LEU A 193 -51.88 28.73 -39.32
C LEU A 193 -51.31 30.15 -39.12
N SER A 194 -51.42 30.71 -37.90
CA SER A 194 -50.82 31.97 -37.45
C SER A 194 -49.56 31.77 -36.61
N GLY A 195 -49.25 30.52 -36.23
CA GLY A 195 -48.09 30.12 -35.44
C GLY A 195 -48.32 30.05 -33.94
N VAL A 196 -49.58 30.10 -33.48
CA VAL A 196 -49.94 29.85 -32.09
C VAL A 196 -49.95 28.35 -31.83
N MET A 197 -49.20 27.91 -30.81
CA MET A 197 -49.16 26.50 -30.39
C MET A 197 -50.48 26.11 -29.72
N LEU A 198 -51.21 25.16 -30.31
CA LEU A 198 -52.50 24.67 -29.82
C LEU A 198 -52.34 23.55 -28.80
N PHE A 199 -51.34 22.69 -28.99
CA PHE A 199 -50.98 21.63 -28.06
C PHE A 199 -49.54 21.18 -28.31
N HIS A 200 -48.89 20.61 -27.31
CA HIS A 200 -47.56 20.04 -27.45
C HIS A 200 -47.37 18.89 -26.45
N GLY A 201 -46.96 17.71 -26.92
CA GLY A 201 -46.98 16.50 -26.07
C GLY A 201 -45.96 16.46 -24.93
N GLN A 202 -44.85 17.20 -25.03
CA GLN A 202 -43.78 17.19 -24.03
C GLN A 202 -43.56 18.50 -23.25
N ASP A 203 -43.84 19.66 -23.86
CA ASP A 203 -43.59 20.98 -23.27
C ASP A 203 -44.86 21.84 -23.32
N GLN A 204 -45.60 21.82 -22.21
CA GLN A 204 -46.83 22.60 -22.06
C GLN A 204 -46.59 24.10 -21.99
N THR A 205 -45.35 24.55 -21.72
CA THR A 205 -45.04 25.97 -21.58
C THR A 205 -45.10 26.73 -22.91
N LEU A 206 -45.16 26.00 -24.02
CA LEU A 206 -45.32 26.54 -25.37
C LEU A 206 -46.79 26.82 -25.70
N VAL A 207 -47.74 26.06 -25.14
CA VAL A 207 -49.15 26.15 -25.53
C VAL A 207 -49.70 27.57 -25.29
N GLY A 208 -50.41 28.11 -26.29
CA GLY A 208 -51.00 29.46 -26.27
C GLY A 208 -50.07 30.59 -26.71
N LYS A 209 -48.78 30.33 -26.97
CA LYS A 209 -47.83 31.34 -27.45
C LYS A 209 -47.65 31.28 -28.97
N ASN A 210 -47.40 32.43 -29.59
CA ASN A 210 -47.02 32.52 -30.99
C ASN A 210 -45.51 32.30 -31.15
N HIS A 211 -45.13 31.35 -32.03
CA HIS A 211 -43.73 30.95 -32.26
C HIS A 211 -43.23 31.24 -33.67
N MET A 212 -43.88 32.15 -34.42
CA MET A 212 -43.42 32.54 -35.77
C MET A 212 -41.99 33.06 -35.78
N ASP A 213 -41.52 33.63 -34.65
CA ASP A 213 -40.19 34.19 -34.52
C ASP A 213 -39.18 33.26 -33.81
N LEU A 214 -39.60 32.05 -33.45
CA LEU A 214 -38.73 31.07 -32.82
C LEU A 214 -37.70 30.54 -33.83
N ARG A 215 -36.42 30.58 -33.44
CA ARG A 215 -35.29 30.12 -34.25
C ARG A 215 -34.62 28.92 -33.60
N ASP A 216 -34.12 28.01 -34.42
CA ASP A 216 -33.18 26.98 -33.94
C ASP A 216 -31.77 27.57 -33.74
N VAL A 217 -30.83 26.74 -33.27
CA VAL A 217 -29.43 27.16 -33.01
C VAL A 217 -28.68 27.65 -34.25
N ASN A 218 -29.18 27.35 -35.45
CA ASN A 218 -28.62 27.81 -36.73
C ASN A 218 -29.36 29.05 -37.27
N GLY A 219 -30.30 29.60 -36.51
CA GLY A 219 -31.08 30.78 -36.91
C GLY A 219 -32.28 30.48 -37.81
N LYS A 220 -32.64 29.20 -38.03
CA LYS A 220 -33.74 28.80 -38.91
C LYS A 220 -35.10 29.02 -38.24
N TYR A 221 -36.00 29.71 -38.92
CA TYR A 221 -37.40 29.90 -38.51
C TYR A 221 -38.29 28.69 -38.86
N PHE A 222 -38.08 27.58 -38.15
CA PHE A 222 -38.71 26.30 -38.50
C PHE A 222 -40.25 26.29 -38.38
N VAL A 223 -40.85 27.10 -37.51
CA VAL A 223 -42.32 27.21 -37.40
C VAL A 223 -42.94 27.84 -38.67
N ARG A 224 -42.25 28.81 -39.28
CA ARG A 224 -42.68 29.42 -40.55
C ARG A 224 -42.67 28.37 -41.66
N GLU A 225 -41.64 27.53 -41.70
CA GLU A 225 -41.51 26.45 -42.67
C GLU A 225 -42.58 25.36 -42.48
N PHE A 226 -42.91 25.00 -41.23
CA PHE A 226 -44.04 24.09 -40.97
C PHE A 226 -45.34 24.62 -41.57
N ILE A 227 -45.63 25.91 -41.35
CA ILE A 227 -46.84 26.56 -41.86
C ILE A 227 -46.81 26.67 -43.37
N GLU A 228 -45.66 27.00 -43.97
CA GLU A 228 -45.48 27.05 -45.42
C GLU A 228 -45.73 25.69 -46.06
N VAL A 229 -45.14 24.61 -45.51
CA VAL A 229 -45.38 23.23 -45.97
C VAL A 229 -46.84 22.85 -45.82
N ALA A 230 -47.47 23.16 -44.69
CA ALA A 230 -48.89 22.87 -44.45
C ALA A 230 -49.81 23.64 -45.42
N LYS A 231 -49.50 24.91 -45.73
CA LYS A 231 -50.30 25.74 -46.64
C LYS A 231 -50.15 25.37 -48.10
N THR A 232 -48.93 25.06 -48.55
CA THR A 232 -48.60 24.85 -49.97
C THR A 232 -48.75 23.40 -50.42
N LYS A 233 -48.24 22.45 -49.61
CA LYS A 233 -48.19 21.02 -49.96
C LYS A 233 -49.21 20.19 -49.19
N GLY A 234 -49.83 20.75 -48.15
CA GLY A 234 -50.73 20.03 -47.24
C GLY A 234 -50.00 19.12 -46.25
N SER A 235 -48.84 18.56 -46.60
CA SER A 235 -47.96 17.85 -45.66
C SER A 235 -46.51 17.83 -46.15
N GLY A 236 -45.57 17.53 -45.24
CA GLY A 236 -44.17 17.36 -45.60
C GLY A 236 -43.23 17.26 -44.40
N TRP A 237 -41.95 17.05 -44.70
CA TRP A 237 -40.88 16.94 -43.73
C TRP A 237 -40.12 18.25 -43.59
N VAL A 238 -39.80 18.62 -42.36
CA VAL A 238 -39.03 19.82 -42.02
C VAL A 238 -37.97 19.45 -40.99
N GLU A 239 -36.72 19.74 -41.31
CA GLU A 239 -35.56 19.51 -40.45
C GLU A 239 -35.19 20.77 -39.67
N TYR A 240 -34.87 20.63 -38.39
CA TYR A 240 -34.45 21.72 -37.51
C TYR A 240 -33.67 21.16 -36.31
N PHE A 241 -33.05 22.03 -35.52
CA PHE A 241 -32.38 21.63 -34.28
C PHE A 241 -33.26 21.93 -33.06
N TRP A 242 -33.40 20.95 -32.17
CA TRP A 242 -34.24 21.07 -30.98
C TRP A 242 -33.59 20.44 -29.74
N PRO A 243 -33.77 21.00 -28.54
CA PRO A 243 -33.36 20.35 -27.30
C PRO A 243 -34.12 19.04 -27.08
N HIS A 244 -33.40 17.96 -26.82
CA HIS A 244 -34.01 16.69 -26.46
C HIS A 244 -34.77 16.80 -25.12
N PRO A 245 -36.00 16.28 -25.00
CA PRO A 245 -36.84 16.46 -23.80
C PRO A 245 -36.15 15.96 -22.51
N THR A 246 -35.50 14.80 -22.58
CA THR A 246 -34.77 14.18 -21.46
C THR A 246 -33.35 14.73 -21.25
N THR A 247 -32.48 14.67 -22.27
CA THR A 247 -31.05 14.98 -22.10
C THR A 247 -30.72 16.48 -22.17
N LYS A 248 -31.67 17.31 -22.62
CA LYS A 248 -31.51 18.75 -22.88
C LYS A 248 -30.43 19.11 -23.91
N LYS A 249 -29.75 18.13 -24.51
CA LYS A 249 -28.80 18.35 -25.60
C LYS A 249 -29.54 18.73 -26.87
N VAL A 250 -29.04 19.74 -27.57
CA VAL A 250 -29.55 20.12 -28.88
C VAL A 250 -29.15 19.05 -29.89
N ARG A 251 -30.14 18.50 -30.60
CA ARG A 251 -29.94 17.50 -31.66
C ARG A 251 -30.72 17.88 -32.91
N ARG A 252 -30.31 17.32 -34.04
CA ARG A 252 -31.05 17.43 -35.30
C ARG A 252 -32.36 16.66 -35.14
N LYS A 253 -33.47 17.27 -35.54
CA LYS A 253 -34.81 16.70 -35.48
C LYS A 253 -35.48 16.87 -36.84
N ILE A 254 -36.10 15.81 -37.33
CA ILE A 254 -36.90 15.84 -38.56
C ILE A 254 -38.36 15.64 -38.17
N ALA A 255 -39.22 16.61 -38.47
CA ALA A 255 -40.65 16.54 -38.20
C ALA A 255 -41.48 16.41 -39.47
N TYR A 256 -42.42 15.47 -39.46
CA TYR A 256 -43.51 15.43 -40.44
C TYR A 256 -44.62 16.34 -39.94
N VAL A 257 -45.10 17.23 -40.79
CA VAL A 257 -46.25 18.09 -40.51
C VAL A 257 -47.35 17.84 -41.53
N ARG A 258 -48.60 17.88 -41.09
CA ARG A 258 -49.78 17.71 -41.92
C ARG A 258 -50.84 18.73 -41.52
N ARG A 259 -51.42 19.40 -42.52
CA ARG A 259 -52.53 20.32 -42.33
C ARG A 259 -53.81 19.56 -41.99
N VAL A 260 -54.55 20.08 -41.03
CA VAL A 260 -55.90 19.65 -40.65
C VAL A 260 -56.74 20.93 -40.54
N GLU A 261 -57.61 21.16 -41.51
CA GLU A 261 -58.47 22.36 -41.56
C GLU A 261 -57.66 23.68 -41.47
N ASP A 262 -57.79 24.43 -40.38
CA ASP A 262 -57.13 25.72 -40.08
C ASP A 262 -55.90 25.57 -39.14
N MET A 263 -55.43 24.35 -38.94
CA MET A 263 -54.26 24.03 -38.11
C MET A 263 -53.33 23.02 -38.79
N LEU A 264 -52.18 22.78 -38.16
CA LEU A 264 -51.28 21.69 -38.51
C LEU A 264 -51.02 20.80 -37.29
N VAL A 265 -50.77 19.52 -37.57
CA VAL A 265 -50.30 18.53 -36.60
C VAL A 265 -48.95 18.01 -37.09
N GLY A 266 -48.00 17.85 -36.19
CA GLY A 266 -46.70 17.28 -36.52
C GLY A 266 -46.14 16.37 -35.44
N CYS A 267 -45.21 15.52 -35.85
CA CYS A 267 -44.40 14.65 -35.00
C CYS A 267 -42.99 14.63 -35.56
N GLY A 268 -41.97 14.61 -34.71
CA GLY A 268 -40.59 14.52 -35.21
C GLY A 268 -39.72 13.56 -34.44
N ALA A 269 -38.77 12.99 -35.17
CA ALA A 269 -37.75 12.07 -34.67
C ALA A 269 -36.42 12.79 -34.53
N PHE A 270 -35.67 12.50 -33.45
CA PHE A 270 -34.30 12.97 -33.30
C PHE A 270 -33.35 12.05 -34.08
N LEU A 271 -32.40 12.67 -34.79
CA LEU A 271 -31.31 12.03 -35.51
C LEU A 271 -29.97 12.30 -34.83
#